data_AF-A0A2K4YG69-F1
#
_entry.id   AF-A0A2K4YG69-F1
#
_cell.length_a   1.000
_cell.length_b   1.000
_cell.length_c   1.000
_cell.angle_alpha   90.00
_cell.angle_beta   90.00
_cell.angle_gamma   90.00
#
_symmetry.space_group_name_H-M   'P 1'
#
loop_
_entity.id
_entity.type
_entity.pdbx_description
1 polymer ?
#
loop_
_entity_poly.entity_id
_entity_poly.type
_entity_poly.pdbx_seq_one_letter_code
_entity_poly.pdbx_strand_id
1 'polypeptide(L)'
;MFGPVISQAAADRILQAFDDAVCARAGELLTGGKRIEGELARGYYIEPTAVGDVDNSSELAQTETFGPVISLIRFRDDDEAVRIATTLPTV
;
A
#
# COMPACT_ATOMS: atom_id res chain seq x y z
N MET A 1 12.11 1.03 -13.75
CA MET A 1 11.91 -0.34 -13.23
C MET A 1 12.27 -0.32 -11.76
N PHE A 2 11.37 -0.73 -10.87
CA PHE A 2 11.66 -0.85 -9.44
C PHE A 2 12.39 -2.18 -9.17
N GLY A 3 13.39 -2.15 -8.29
CA GLY A 3 14.10 -3.36 -7.86
C GLY A 3 13.25 -4.25 -6.95
N PRO A 4 13.76 -5.43 -6.56
CA PRO A 4 13.06 -6.31 -5.64
C PRO A 4 13.04 -5.71 -4.24
N VAL A 5 12.05 -6.09 -3.42
CA VAL A 5 12.10 -5.83 -1.99
C VAL A 5 13.20 -6.66 -1.32
N ILE A 6 13.63 -6.27 -0.12
CA ILE A 6 14.84 -6.78 0.51
C ILE A 6 14.78 -8.27 0.86
N SER A 7 13.60 -8.82 1.14
CA SER A 7 13.43 -10.19 1.60
C SER A 7 12.03 -10.73 1.30
N GLN A 8 11.89 -12.06 1.38
CA GLN A 8 10.59 -12.72 1.30
C GLN A 8 9.64 -12.24 2.40
N ALA A 9 10.12 -12.14 3.64
CA ALA A 9 9.31 -11.69 4.76
C ALA A 9 8.76 -10.26 4.56
N ALA A 10 9.56 -9.37 3.96
CA ALA A 10 9.08 -8.04 3.59
C ALA A 10 8.00 -8.13 2.49
N ALA A 11 8.19 -8.98 1.49
CA ALA A 11 7.21 -9.17 0.43
C ALA A 11 5.88 -9.72 0.95
N ASP A 12 5.93 -10.74 1.80
CA ASP A 12 4.75 -11.37 2.37
C ASP A 12 3.98 -10.39 3.27
N ARG A 13 4.69 -9.55 4.05
CA ARG A 13 4.07 -8.47 4.84
C ARG A 13 3.33 -7.46 3.96
N ILE A 14 3.93 -7.05 2.85
CA ILE A 14 3.32 -6.09 1.92
C ILE A 14 2.05 -6.67 1.29
N LEU A 15 2.12 -7.93 0.84
CA LEU A 15 0.96 -8.62 0.25
C LEU A 15 -0.17 -8.79 1.27
N GLN A 16 0.17 -9.17 2.50
CA GLN A 16 -0.80 -9.29 3.58
C GLN A 16 -1.49 -7.95 3.88
N ALA A 17 -0.75 -6.83 3.86
CA ALA A 17 -1.35 -5.51 4.06
C ALA A 17 -2.39 -5.16 2.98
N PHE A 18 -2.21 -5.61 1.74
CA PHE A 18 -3.21 -5.45 0.69
C PHE A 18 -4.45 -6.31 0.95
N ASP A 19 -4.23 -7.58 1.29
CA ASP A 19 -5.32 -8.51 1.58
C ASP A 19 -6.16 -8.01 2.76
N ASP A 20 -5.52 -7.54 3.83
CA ASP A 20 -6.18 -6.99 5.01
C ASP A 20 -6.99 -5.74 4.68
N ALA A 21 -6.43 -4.81 3.88
CA ALA A 21 -7.13 -3.60 3.45
C ALA A 21 -8.40 -3.93 2.63
N VAL A 22 -8.30 -4.88 1.69
CA VAL A 22 -9.44 -5.31 0.87
C VAL A 22 -10.48 -6.05 1.72
N CYS A 23 -10.05 -6.96 2.61
CA CYS A 23 -10.95 -7.74 3.47
C CYS A 23 -11.72 -6.85 4.45
N ALA A 24 -11.06 -5.84 5.03
CA ALA A 24 -11.67 -4.87 5.92
C ALA A 24 -12.53 -3.82 5.19
N ARG A 25 -12.54 -3.82 3.86
CA ARG A 25 -13.12 -2.73 3.03
C ARG A 25 -12.54 -1.36 3.37
N ALA A 26 -11.28 -1.35 3.76
CA ALA A 26 -10.51 -0.17 4.12
C ALA A 26 -9.64 0.35 2.95
N GLY A 27 -9.74 -0.29 1.78
CA GLY A 27 -9.13 0.16 0.53
C GLY A 27 -9.50 -0.75 -0.64
N GLU A 28 -9.29 -0.27 -1.86
CA GLU A 28 -9.53 -0.99 -3.10
C GLU A 28 -8.24 -1.05 -3.94
N LEU A 29 -7.84 -2.24 -4.41
CA LEU A 29 -6.72 -2.37 -5.33
C LEU A 29 -7.12 -1.84 -6.72
N LEU A 30 -6.60 -0.67 -7.09
CA LEU A 30 -6.85 -0.09 -8.42
C LEU A 30 -5.93 -0.69 -9.49
N THR A 31 -4.71 -1.06 -9.09
CA THR A 31 -3.73 -1.76 -9.92
C THR A 31 -2.72 -2.48 -9.03
N GLY A 32 -2.10 -3.52 -9.56
CA GLY A 32 -1.06 -4.27 -8.85
C GLY A 32 -1.64 -5.21 -7.79
N GLY A 33 -0.97 -5.27 -6.64
CA GLY A 33 -1.37 -6.09 -5.49
C GLY A 33 -0.83 -7.52 -5.52
N LYS A 34 0.07 -7.85 -6.47
CA LYS A 34 0.58 -9.22 -6.66
C LYS A 34 2.09 -9.25 -6.81
N ARG A 35 2.65 -10.46 -6.75
CA ARG A 35 4.05 -10.72 -7.12
C ARG A 35 4.21 -10.70 -8.63
N ILE A 36 5.35 -10.21 -9.10
CA ILE A 36 5.70 -10.28 -10.52
C ILE A 36 6.02 -11.71 -10.90
N GLU A 37 5.45 -12.17 -12.03
CA GLU A 37 5.66 -13.50 -12.59
C GLU A 37 6.81 -13.55 -13.62
N GLY A 38 7.03 -14.71 -14.25
CA GLY A 38 8.01 -14.88 -15.32
C GLY A 38 9.46 -14.92 -14.83
N GLU A 39 10.37 -14.27 -15.57
CA GLU A 39 11.81 -14.32 -15.30
C GLU A 39 12.19 -13.77 -13.92
N LEU A 40 11.37 -12.85 -13.39
CA LEU A 40 11.59 -12.21 -12.09
C LEU A 40 10.91 -12.96 -10.93
N ALA A 41 10.15 -14.03 -11.18
CA ALA A 41 9.38 -14.75 -10.17
C ALA A 41 10.24 -15.34 -9.02
N ARG A 42 11.54 -15.59 -9.29
CA ARG A 42 12.48 -16.07 -8.26
C ARG A 42 12.92 -14.99 -7.28
N GLY A 43 12.79 -13.72 -7.63
CA GLY A 43 13.10 -12.59 -6.76
C GLY A 43 11.88 -12.08 -5.99
N TYR A 44 12.10 -11.20 -5.02
CA TYR A 44 11.04 -10.60 -4.21
C TYR A 44 10.44 -9.37 -4.90
N TYR A 45 9.94 -9.56 -6.12
CA TYR A 45 9.33 -8.49 -6.89
C TYR A 45 7.82 -8.43 -6.63
N ILE A 46 7.33 -7.22 -6.41
CA ILE A 46 5.91 -6.89 -6.23
C ILE A 46 5.54 -5.89 -7.32
N GLU A 47 4.35 -6.04 -7.88
CA GLU A 47 3.81 -5.07 -8.84
C GLU A 47 3.68 -3.69 -8.18
N PRO A 48 4.02 -2.60 -8.88
CA PRO A 48 3.63 -1.27 -8.43
C PRO A 48 2.13 -1.22 -8.18
N THR A 49 1.75 -0.88 -6.95
CA THR A 49 0.38 -1.06 -6.46
C THR A 49 -0.20 0.29 -6.09
N ALA A 50 -1.39 0.60 -6.59
CA ALA A 50 -2.16 1.76 -6.16
C ALA A 50 -3.41 1.27 -5.44
N VAL A 51 -3.60 1.74 -4.21
CA VAL A 51 -4.79 1.43 -3.41
C VAL A 51 -5.65 2.68 -3.32
N GLY A 52 -6.86 2.58 -3.84
CA GLY A 52 -7.90 3.61 -3.83
C GLY A 52 -8.74 3.55 -2.57
N ASP A 53 -9.44 4.66 -2.30
CA ASP A 53 -10.44 4.77 -1.25
C ASP A 53 -9.94 4.26 0.11
N VAL A 54 -8.68 4.57 0.41
CA VAL A 54 -8.04 4.10 1.64
C VAL A 54 -8.64 4.83 2.84
N ASP A 55 -9.12 4.06 3.82
CA ASP A 55 -9.54 4.60 5.11
C ASP A 55 -8.29 5.11 5.84
N ASN A 56 -8.29 6.40 6.20
CA ASN A 56 -7.18 7.03 6.91
C ASN A 56 -6.85 6.34 8.24
N SER A 57 -7.82 5.68 8.89
CA SER A 57 -7.61 4.96 10.15
C SER A 57 -7.06 3.54 9.98
N SER A 58 -6.95 3.04 8.74
CA SER A 58 -6.50 1.69 8.44
C SER A 58 -5.00 1.50 8.70
N GLU A 59 -4.59 0.25 8.93
CA GLU A 59 -3.17 -0.08 9.06
C GLU A 59 -2.37 0.30 7.81
N LEU A 60 -2.96 0.15 6.62
CA LEU A 60 -2.34 0.53 5.35
C LEU A 60 -2.06 2.04 5.24
N ALA A 61 -2.88 2.88 5.87
CA ALA A 61 -2.65 4.33 5.92
C ALA A 61 -1.68 4.71 7.04
N GLN A 62 -1.78 4.06 8.21
CA GLN A 62 -1.07 4.46 9.42
C GLN A 62 0.33 3.85 9.56
N THR A 63 0.63 2.78 8.81
CA THR A 63 1.91 2.07 8.91
C THR A 63 2.65 2.11 7.59
N GLU A 64 3.93 2.48 7.65
CA GLU A 64 4.79 2.48 6.48
C GLU A 64 5.01 1.05 5.96
N THR A 65 4.55 0.79 4.74
CA THR A 65 4.59 -0.55 4.12
C THR A 65 5.96 -0.87 3.48
N PHE A 66 6.81 0.15 3.23
CA PHE A 66 8.14 0.03 2.61
C PHE A 66 8.16 -0.81 1.31
N GLY A 67 7.16 -0.62 0.46
CA GLY A 67 6.99 -1.31 -0.83
C GLY A 67 6.65 -0.34 -1.96
N PRO A 68 6.54 -0.82 -3.22
CA PRO A 68 6.13 0.01 -4.36
C PRO A 68 4.62 0.27 -4.33
N VAL A 69 4.15 0.96 -3.28
CA VAL A 69 2.73 1.16 -2.93
C VAL A 69 2.42 2.64 -2.83
N ILE A 70 1.27 3.04 -3.35
CA ILE A 70 0.68 4.36 -3.09
C ILE A 70 -0.76 4.21 -2.60
N SER A 71 -1.08 4.90 -1.51
CA SER A 71 -2.42 4.95 -0.92
C SER A 71 -3.10 6.26 -1.30
N LEU A 72 -4.35 6.19 -1.78
CA LEU A 72 -5.16 7.34 -2.14
C LEU A 72 -6.31 7.49 -1.14
N ILE A 73 -6.30 8.59 -0.40
CA ILE A 73 -7.32 8.91 0.60
C ILE A 73 -8.17 10.07 0.06
N ARG A 74 -9.50 9.90 0.02
CA ARG A 74 -10.42 10.95 -0.42
C ARG A 74 -10.61 11.99 0.69
N PHE A 75 -10.75 13.25 0.29
CA PHE A 75 -11.10 14.38 1.14
C PHE A 75 -12.12 15.27 0.42
N ARG A 76 -12.85 16.09 1.17
CA ARG A 76 -13.92 16.96 0.65
C ARG A 76 -13.49 18.41 0.47
N ASP A 77 -12.57 18.87 1.31
CA ASP A 77 -12.05 20.24 1.31
C ASP A 77 -10.58 20.27 1.74
N ASP A 78 -9.93 21.42 1.50
CA ASP A 78 -8.51 21.61 1.78
C ASP A 78 -8.19 21.45 3.28
N ASP A 79 -9.11 21.86 4.17
CA ASP A 79 -8.93 21.70 5.61
C ASP A 79 -8.93 20.23 6.03
N GLU A 80 -9.79 19.39 5.42
CA GLU A 80 -9.80 17.94 5.60
C GLU A 80 -8.51 17.30 5.09
N ALA A 81 -8.01 17.73 3.92
CA ALA A 81 -6.74 17.25 3.38
C ALA A 81 -5.57 17.52 4.33
N VAL A 82 -5.48 18.73 4.87
CA VAL A 82 -4.43 19.12 5.84
C VAL A 82 -4.54 18.30 7.13
N ARG A 83 -5.76 18.09 7.64
CA ARG A 83 -5.99 17.24 8.82
C ARG A 83 -5.52 15.81 8.59
N ILE A 84 -5.88 15.20 7.46
CA ILE A 84 -5.48 13.84 7.10
C ILE A 84 -3.95 13.74 7.06
N ALA A 85 -3.29 14.64 6.33
CA ALA A 85 -1.84 14.65 6.19
C ALA A 85 -1.08 14.82 7.52
N THR A 86 -1.66 15.56 8.47
CA THR A 86 -1.05 15.81 9.79
C THR A 86 -1.32 14.70 10.82
N THR A 87 -2.28 13.82 10.55
CA THR A 87 -2.65 12.72 11.46
C THR A 87 -1.81 11.46 11.23
N LEU A 88 -1.14 11.37 10.07
CA LEU A 88 -0.19 10.28 9.81
C LEU A 88 0.99 10.40 10.79
N PRO A 89 1.42 9.31 11.46
CA PRO A 89 2.57 9.35 12.35
C PRO A 89 3.80 9.85 11.57
N THR A 90 4.53 10.80 12.14
CA THR A 90 5.74 11.35 11.53
C THR A 90 6.73 10.22 11.22
N VAL A 91 7.16 10.14 9.96
CA VAL A 91 8.29 9.31 9.48
C VAL A 91 9.56 9.49 10.30
#